data_AF-A0AAV4IBG3-F1
#
_entry.id   AF-A0AAV4IBG3-F1
#
_cell.length_a   1.000
_cell.length_b   1.000
_cell.length_c   1.000
_cell.angle_alpha   90.00
_cell.angle_beta   90.00
_cell.angle_gamma   90.00
#
_symmetry.space_group_name_H-M   'P 1'
#
loop_
_entity.id
_entity.type
_entity.pdbx_description
1 polymer ?
#
loop_
_entity_poly.entity_id
_entity_poly.type
_entity_poly.pdbx_seq_one_letter_code
_entity_poly.pdbx_strand_id
1 'polypeptide(L)'
;MHLHLFCEIWDDFNLNLGKEYIPGPMLTVDEQLMPWRGRCGFLQYLPCKPDKYGLKIFWICDADNGYPLHGEPNLGKVGRSRKMNIGQNTAIALSEPYFGSGRNLTVDNFFTDLALSTHLLANNMTLLGAVGKNKRFYQINFKVEKG
;
A
#
# COMPACT_ATOMS: atom_id res chain seq x y z
N MET A 1 23.91 6.63 -11.53
CA MET A 1 24.65 5.35 -11.47
C MET A 1 24.26 4.50 -10.26
N HIS A 2 24.28 5.00 -9.01
CA HIS A 2 23.93 4.18 -7.83
C HIS A 2 22.46 3.78 -7.66
N LEU A 3 21.48 4.61 -8.08
CA LEU A 3 20.06 4.24 -7.99
C LEU A 3 19.67 3.11 -8.96
N HIS A 4 20.35 3.01 -10.10
CA HIS A 4 20.00 2.03 -11.14
C HIS A 4 20.27 0.59 -10.67
N LEU A 5 21.43 0.37 -10.03
CA LEU A 5 21.78 -0.94 -9.46
C LEU A 5 20.83 -1.33 -8.31
N PHE A 6 20.38 -0.37 -7.51
CA PHE A 6 19.39 -0.63 -6.47
C PHE A 6 18.06 -1.07 -7.06
N CYS A 7 17.58 -0.41 -8.13
CA CYS A 7 16.35 -0.82 -8.82
C CYS A 7 16.45 -2.25 -9.36
N GLU A 8 17.55 -2.61 -10.04
CA GLU A 8 17.74 -3.97 -10.58
C GLU A 8 17.67 -5.03 -9.47
N ILE A 9 18.41 -4.84 -8.37
CA ILE A 9 18.41 -5.78 -7.25
C ILE A 9 17.03 -5.84 -6.57
N TRP A 10 16.34 -4.71 -6.48
CA TRP A 10 15.01 -4.64 -5.89
C TRP A 10 13.96 -5.36 -6.74
N ASP A 11 14.04 -5.18 -8.06
CA ASP A 11 13.15 -5.84 -9.02
C ASP A 11 13.38 -7.36 -8.99
N ASP A 12 14.63 -7.81 -8.97
CA ASP A 12 14.98 -9.23 -8.82
C ASP A 12 14.48 -9.82 -7.49
N PHE A 13 14.61 -9.06 -6.40
CA PHE A 13 14.10 -9.45 -5.10
C PHE A 13 12.58 -9.62 -5.11
N ASN A 14 11.84 -8.62 -5.60
CA ASN A 14 10.38 -8.67 -5.73
C ASN A 14 9.92 -9.81 -6.65
N LEU A 15 10.64 -10.05 -7.75
CA LEU A 15 10.35 -11.12 -8.68
C LEU A 15 10.44 -12.49 -8.00
N ASN A 16 11.43 -12.69 -7.13
CA ASN A 16 11.58 -13.94 -6.40
C ASN A 16 10.48 -14.11 -5.33
N LEU A 17 10.13 -13.05 -4.60
CA LEU A 17 9.05 -13.10 -3.61
C LEU A 17 7.72 -13.62 -4.19
N GLY A 18 7.28 -13.06 -5.33
CA GLY A 18 6.04 -13.46 -5.97
C GLY A 18 6.07 -14.85 -6.63
N LYS A 19 7.27 -15.37 -6.94
CA LYS A 19 7.44 -16.69 -7.57
C LYS A 19 7.45 -17.84 -6.55
N GLU A 20 8.06 -17.62 -5.39
CA GLU A 20 8.33 -18.67 -4.41
C GLU A 20 7.13 -18.97 -3.51
N TYR A 21 6.09 -18.14 -3.54
CA TYR A 21 4.96 -18.27 -2.62
C TYR A 21 3.63 -17.89 -3.28
N ILE A 22 2.63 -18.76 -3.11
CA ILE A 22 1.24 -18.49 -3.51
C ILE A 22 0.49 -18.09 -2.25
N PRO A 23 -0.02 -16.85 -2.14
CA PRO A 23 -0.69 -16.40 -0.94
C PRO A 23 -2.08 -17.02 -0.75
N GLY A 24 -2.50 -17.04 0.51
CA GLY A 24 -3.84 -17.44 0.93
C GLY A 24 -4.94 -16.49 0.44
N PRO A 25 -6.17 -16.66 0.97
CA PRO A 25 -7.33 -15.86 0.54
C PRO A 25 -7.27 -14.40 0.99
N MET A 26 -6.46 -14.08 2.01
CA MET A 26 -6.41 -12.76 2.65
C MET A 26 -5.06 -12.10 2.36
N LEU A 27 -5.11 -10.93 1.72
CA LEU A 27 -3.96 -10.08 1.46
C LEU A 27 -4.05 -8.82 2.32
N THR A 28 -2.91 -8.19 2.57
CA THR A 28 -2.88 -6.88 3.23
C THR A 28 -1.90 -5.92 2.55
N VAL A 29 -2.28 -4.65 2.48
CA VAL A 29 -1.38 -3.56 2.06
C VAL A 29 -1.18 -2.58 3.20
N ASP A 30 0.08 -2.32 3.52
CA ASP A 30 0.47 -1.38 4.57
C ASP A 30 1.83 -0.72 4.26
N GLU A 31 2.22 0.23 5.11
CA GLU A 31 3.46 0.98 5.04
C GLU A 31 4.51 0.53 6.07
N GLN A 32 5.72 0.26 5.57
CA GLN A 32 6.91 0.07 6.39
C GLN A 32 7.81 1.29 6.28
N LEU A 33 8.40 1.70 7.40
CA LEU A 33 9.43 2.73 7.44
C LEU A 33 10.76 2.09 7.83
N MET A 34 11.67 2.01 6.87
CA MET A 34 13.04 1.52 7.06
C MET A 34 13.91 2.68 7.58
N PRO A 35 14.40 2.64 8.84
CA PRO A 35 15.18 3.74 9.40
C PRO A 35 16.42 4.05 8.57
N TRP A 36 16.58 5.32 8.17
CA TRP A 36 17.75 5.75 7.41
C TRP A 36 18.10 7.20 7.72
N ARG A 37 19.39 7.46 7.97
CA ARG A 37 19.91 8.80 8.31
C ARG A 37 20.89 9.36 7.28
N GLY A 38 21.20 8.62 6.22
CA GLY A 38 22.06 9.10 5.12
C GLY A 38 21.33 10.09 4.21
N ARG A 39 22.09 10.83 3.38
CA ARG A 39 21.48 11.78 2.43
C ARG A 39 20.77 11.03 1.31
N CYS A 40 19.45 11.09 1.30
CA CYS A 40 18.61 10.49 0.27
C CYS A 40 17.42 11.43 -0.03
N GLY A 41 17.15 11.68 -1.31
CA GLY A 41 16.16 12.67 -1.76
C GLY A 41 14.70 12.28 -1.50
N PHE A 42 14.45 11.03 -1.13
CA PHE A 42 13.11 10.47 -0.95
C PHE A 42 12.85 9.95 0.48
N LEU A 43 13.61 10.43 1.46
CA LEU A 43 13.30 10.16 2.87
C LEU A 43 11.96 10.76 3.25
N GLN A 44 11.17 9.98 3.98
CA GLN A 44 9.89 10.38 4.51
C GLN A 44 9.99 10.59 6.01
N TYR A 45 9.26 11.60 6.49
CA TYR A 45 9.07 11.84 7.92
C TYR A 45 7.71 11.30 8.37
N LEU A 46 7.69 10.32 9.27
CA LEU A 46 6.47 9.80 9.89
C LEU A 46 6.54 10.04 11.42
N PRO A 47 5.83 11.05 11.95
CA PRO A 47 5.95 11.44 13.36
C PRO A 47 5.48 10.36 14.35
N CYS A 48 4.59 9.46 13.92
CA CYS A 48 4.00 8.42 14.74
C CYS A 48 4.82 7.12 14.79
N LYS A 49 5.95 7.02 14.08
CA LYS A 49 6.83 5.84 14.10
C LYS A 49 8.03 6.07 15.06
N PRO A 50 8.58 5.02 15.68
CA PRO A 50 9.71 5.14 16.62
C PRO A 50 10.92 5.87 16.02
N ASP A 51 11.35 5.41 14.84
CA ASP A 51 12.27 6.15 13.99
C ASP A 51 11.47 7.04 13.05
N LYS A 52 11.56 8.35 13.24
CA LYS A 52 10.70 9.29 12.51
C LYS A 52 11.13 9.53 11.07
N TYR A 53 12.37 9.20 10.69
CA TYR A 53 12.93 9.43 9.36
C TYR A 53 13.43 8.12 8.76
N GLY A 54 13.02 7.86 7.53
CA GLY A 54 13.42 6.63 6.84
C GLY A 54 12.92 6.55 5.42
N LEU A 55 13.26 5.43 4.79
CA LEU A 55 12.73 5.05 3.49
C LEU A 55 11.35 4.42 3.72
N LYS A 56 10.30 5.04 3.18
CA LYS A 56 8.95 4.49 3.25
C LYS A 56 8.77 3.50 2.10
N ILE A 57 8.32 2.30 2.41
CA ILE A 57 8.03 1.24 1.42
C ILE A 57 6.59 0.81 1.66
N PHE A 58 5.82 0.70 0.58
CA PHE A 58 4.50 0.11 0.60
C PHE A 58 4.60 -1.36 0.25
N TRP A 59 4.00 -2.22 1.06
CA TRP A 59 4.06 -3.66 0.86
C TRP A 59 2.67 -4.21 0.59
N ILE A 60 2.60 -5.25 -0.24
CA ILE A 60 1.52 -6.22 -0.20
C ILE A 60 2.05 -7.53 0.37
N CYS A 61 1.35 -8.07 1.36
CA CYS A 61 1.72 -9.29 2.06
C CYS A 61 0.53 -10.24 2.14
N ASP A 62 0.83 -11.52 2.37
CA ASP A 62 -0.16 -12.46 2.88
C ASP A 62 -0.52 -12.09 4.32
N ALA A 63 -1.82 -11.98 4.60
CA ALA A 63 -2.30 -11.50 5.89
C ALA A 63 -2.15 -12.54 7.01
N ASP A 64 -2.09 -13.83 6.68
CA ASP A 64 -2.12 -14.91 7.68
C ASP A 64 -0.72 -15.15 8.28
N ASN A 65 0.33 -15.03 7.47
CA ASN A 65 1.71 -15.30 7.89
C ASN A 65 2.67 -14.11 7.72
N GLY A 66 2.21 -13.00 7.13
CA GLY A 66 3.03 -11.81 6.93
C GLY A 66 4.08 -11.93 5.83
N TYR A 67 4.00 -12.95 4.96
CA TYR A 67 4.96 -13.13 3.87
C TYR A 67 4.87 -11.96 2.88
N PRO A 68 5.99 -11.26 2.58
CA PRO A 68 5.99 -10.16 1.63
C PRO A 68 5.90 -10.69 0.21
N LEU A 69 4.97 -10.16 -0.57
CA LEU A 69 4.76 -10.57 -1.96
C LEU A 69 5.38 -9.57 -2.93
N HIS A 70 5.25 -8.28 -2.63
CA HIS A 70 5.86 -7.20 -3.42
C HIS A 70 5.97 -5.93 -2.58
N GLY A 71 7.08 -5.20 -2.75
CA GLY A 71 7.32 -3.91 -2.09
C GLY A 71 7.64 -2.80 -3.08
N GLU A 72 7.01 -1.64 -2.91
CA GLU A 72 7.21 -0.45 -3.73
C GLU A 72 7.76 0.71 -2.88
N PRO A 73 9.02 1.14 -3.09
CA PRO A 73 9.60 2.29 -2.40
C PRO A 73 8.85 3.58 -2.76
N ASN A 74 8.41 4.32 -1.75
CA ASN A 74 7.80 5.62 -1.97
C ASN A 74 8.87 6.68 -2.22
N LEU A 75 9.09 6.98 -3.50
CA LEU A 75 10.03 8.02 -3.94
C LEU A 75 9.56 9.46 -3.66
N GLY A 76 8.39 9.62 -3.03
CA GLY A 76 7.79 10.92 -2.77
C GLY A 76 7.21 11.57 -4.03
N LYS A 77 7.06 12.89 -3.99
CA LYS A 77 6.42 13.65 -5.09
C LYS A 77 7.45 13.98 -6.19
N VAL A 78 7.54 13.12 -7.20
CA VAL A 78 8.20 13.49 -8.46
C VAL A 78 7.15 14.16 -9.37
N GLY A 79 7.14 15.50 -9.40
CA GLY A 79 6.27 16.28 -10.31
C GLY A 79 4.96 16.84 -9.69
N ARG A 80 4.46 17.91 -10.32
CA ARG A 80 3.40 18.84 -9.85
C ARG A 80 1.95 18.31 -9.91
N SER A 81 1.70 17.02 -10.05
CA SER A 81 0.34 16.49 -10.22
C SER A 81 -0.31 16.13 -8.87
N ARG A 82 -0.85 17.16 -8.19
CA ARG A 82 -1.72 17.05 -6.98
C ARG A 82 -3.05 16.28 -7.19
N LYS A 83 -3.25 15.61 -8.31
CA LYS A 83 -4.56 15.05 -8.71
C LYS A 83 -4.76 13.57 -8.34
N MET A 84 -3.73 12.83 -7.96
CA MET A 84 -3.83 11.38 -7.74
C MET A 84 -3.66 10.99 -6.27
N ASN A 85 -4.55 10.14 -5.77
CA ASN A 85 -4.47 9.56 -4.43
C ASN A 85 -3.39 8.47 -4.43
N ILE A 86 -2.21 8.79 -3.89
CA ILE A 86 -1.04 7.89 -3.86
C ILE A 86 -1.41 6.56 -3.21
N GLY A 87 -2.08 6.57 -2.07
CA GLY A 87 -2.49 5.34 -1.38
C GLY A 87 -3.35 4.45 -2.27
N GLN A 88 -4.41 5.01 -2.85
CA GLN A 88 -5.29 4.25 -3.76
C GLN A 88 -4.50 3.65 -4.94
N ASN A 89 -3.71 4.46 -5.64
CA ASN A 89 -2.99 3.99 -6.83
C ASN A 89 -1.96 2.90 -6.48
N THR A 90 -1.24 3.08 -5.37
CA THR A 90 -0.30 2.08 -4.88
C THR A 90 -1.02 0.78 -4.52
N ALA A 91 -2.15 0.86 -3.80
CA ALA A 91 -2.91 -0.34 -3.46
C ALA A 91 -3.42 -1.09 -4.70
N ILE A 92 -3.92 -0.36 -5.71
CA ILE A 92 -4.32 -0.95 -7.00
C ILE A 92 -3.13 -1.64 -7.67
N ALA A 93 -2.01 -0.94 -7.84
CA ALA A 93 -0.83 -1.47 -8.52
C ALA A 93 -0.28 -2.72 -7.81
N LEU A 94 -0.17 -2.68 -6.48
CA LEU A 94 0.27 -3.83 -5.69
C LEU A 94 -0.70 -5.02 -5.77
N SER A 95 -2.00 -4.77 -5.92
CA SER A 95 -3.02 -5.81 -6.00
C SER A 95 -3.24 -6.40 -7.40
N GLU A 96 -2.72 -5.75 -8.45
CA GLU A 96 -2.95 -6.13 -9.85
C GLU A 96 -2.62 -7.60 -10.17
N PRO A 97 -1.51 -8.20 -9.66
CA PRO A 97 -1.22 -9.61 -9.89
C PRO A 97 -2.27 -10.58 -9.33
N TYR A 98 -3.16 -10.11 -8.46
CA TYR A 98 -4.18 -10.93 -7.78
C TYR A 98 -5.60 -10.69 -8.31
N PHE A 99 -5.77 -9.86 -9.32
CA PHE A 99 -7.08 -9.65 -9.96
C PHE A 99 -7.66 -10.95 -10.52
N GLY A 100 -8.98 -11.11 -10.43
CA GLY A 100 -9.67 -12.33 -10.83
C GLY A 100 -9.69 -13.42 -9.76
N SER A 101 -8.87 -13.32 -8.71
CA SER A 101 -8.65 -14.45 -7.79
C SER A 101 -9.70 -14.66 -6.71
N GLY A 102 -10.61 -13.71 -6.49
CA GLY A 102 -11.59 -13.77 -5.38
C GLY A 102 -11.00 -13.48 -4.01
N ARG A 103 -9.73 -13.05 -3.91
CA ARG A 103 -9.07 -12.72 -2.64
C ARG A 103 -9.59 -11.43 -2.03
N ASN A 104 -9.48 -11.32 -0.71
CA ASN A 104 -9.80 -10.12 0.03
C ASN A 104 -8.53 -9.31 0.32
N LEU A 105 -8.57 -8.01 0.04
CA LEU A 105 -7.51 -7.07 0.38
C LEU A 105 -7.87 -6.28 1.65
N THR A 106 -7.05 -6.38 2.69
CA THR A 106 -7.19 -5.62 3.94
C THR A 106 -6.22 -4.44 3.95
N VAL A 107 -6.73 -3.23 4.14
CA VAL A 107 -5.89 -2.01 4.13
C VAL A 107 -6.25 -1.04 5.26
N ASP A 108 -5.32 -0.16 5.61
CA ASP A 108 -5.55 0.88 6.60
C ASP A 108 -6.37 2.07 6.03
N ASN A 109 -6.62 3.09 6.85
CA ASN A 109 -7.36 4.28 6.44
C ASN A 109 -6.59 5.17 5.42
N PHE A 110 -5.26 5.07 5.34
CA PHE A 110 -4.48 5.80 4.34
C PHE A 110 -4.83 5.31 2.93
N PHE A 111 -4.94 4.00 2.73
CA PHE A 111 -5.30 3.40 1.43
C PHE A 111 -6.82 3.36 1.17
N THR A 112 -7.64 3.24 2.22
CA THR A 112 -9.09 3.04 2.08
C THR A 112 -9.77 4.19 1.33
N ASP A 113 -10.39 3.89 0.18
CA ASP A 113 -11.18 4.82 -0.62
C ASP A 113 -12.30 4.10 -1.38
N LEU A 114 -13.41 4.79 -1.68
CA LEU A 114 -14.53 4.22 -2.42
C LEU A 114 -14.13 3.83 -3.85
N ALA A 115 -13.24 4.60 -4.48
CA ALA A 115 -12.75 4.27 -5.82
C ALA A 115 -11.87 3.01 -5.80
N LEU A 116 -11.11 2.76 -4.72
CA LEU A 116 -10.37 1.51 -4.53
C LEU A 116 -11.34 0.31 -4.42
N SER A 117 -12.38 0.41 -3.57
CA SER A 117 -13.32 -0.70 -3.39
C SER A 117 -14.05 -1.06 -4.67
N THR A 118 -14.49 -0.06 -5.45
CA THR A 118 -15.17 -0.29 -6.73
C THR A 118 -14.24 -0.93 -7.75
N HIS A 119 -12.98 -0.50 -7.79
CA HIS A 119 -11.99 -1.07 -8.71
C HIS A 119 -11.68 -2.52 -8.38
N LEU A 120 -11.51 -2.87 -7.10
CA LEU A 120 -11.27 -4.24 -6.67
C LEU A 120 -12.47 -5.15 -6.96
N LEU A 121 -13.69 -4.67 -6.69
CA LEU A 121 -14.91 -5.43 -6.98
C LEU A 121 -15.06 -5.73 -8.48
N ALA A 122 -14.78 -4.75 -9.34
CA ALA A 122 -14.77 -4.93 -10.80
C ALA A 122 -13.74 -5.98 -11.26
N ASN A 123 -12.71 -6.23 -10.46
CA ASN A 123 -11.64 -7.20 -10.72
C ASN A 123 -11.76 -8.45 -9.83
N ASN A 124 -12.97 -8.80 -9.39
CA ASN A 124 -13.25 -10.00 -8.59
C ASN A 124 -12.38 -10.10 -7.32
N MET A 125 -12.26 -9.01 -6.58
CA MET A 125 -11.63 -8.96 -5.26
C MET A 125 -12.50 -8.13 -4.30
N THR A 126 -12.32 -8.35 -3.00
CA THR A 126 -13.03 -7.57 -1.97
C THR A 126 -12.07 -6.66 -1.21
N LEU A 127 -12.61 -5.60 -0.60
CA LEU A 127 -11.84 -4.68 0.24
C LEU A 127 -12.38 -4.71 1.67
N LEU A 128 -11.48 -4.91 2.62
CA LEU A 128 -11.70 -4.61 4.03
C LEU A 128 -10.79 -3.45 4.42
N GLY A 129 -11.31 -2.41 5.06
CA GLY A 129 -10.46 -1.32 5.49
C GLY A 129 -11.10 -0.37 6.49
N ALA A 130 -10.26 0.28 7.27
CA ALA A 130 -10.70 1.27 8.23
C ALA A 130 -11.11 2.57 7.52
N VAL A 131 -12.34 3.04 7.73
CA VAL A 131 -12.81 4.32 7.18
C VAL A 131 -12.76 5.40 8.26
N GLY A 132 -11.87 6.36 8.09
CA GLY A 132 -11.80 7.54 8.95
C GLY A 132 -12.99 8.48 8.71
N LYS A 133 -13.50 9.10 9.79
CA LYS A 133 -14.66 10.01 9.77
C LYS A 133 -14.55 11.19 8.78
N ASN A 134 -13.33 11.56 8.42
CA ASN A 134 -13.04 12.68 7.53
C ASN A 134 -13.13 12.32 6.03
N LYS A 135 -13.38 11.05 5.69
CA LYS A 135 -13.52 10.61 4.29
C LYS A 135 -14.87 11.10 3.74
N ARG A 136 -14.87 11.74 2.57
CA ARG A 136 -16.05 12.39 1.99
C ARG A 136 -17.24 11.44 1.78
N PHE A 137 -16.97 10.19 1.39
CA PHE A 137 -18.03 9.19 1.18
C PHE A 137 -18.67 8.69 2.49
N TYR A 138 -18.00 8.85 3.63
CA TYR A 138 -18.54 8.51 4.94
C TYR A 138 -19.63 9.50 5.40
N GLN A 139 -19.54 10.75 4.96
CA GLN A 139 -20.45 11.83 5.39
C GLN A 139 -21.86 11.74 4.81
N ILE A 140 -22.12 10.82 3.88
CA ILE A 140 -23.39 10.78 3.17
C ILE A 140 -24.49 10.12 4.01
N ASN A 141 -24.19 9.16 4.92
CA ASN A 141 -25.27 8.41 5.61
C ASN A 141 -24.96 7.86 7.03
N PHE A 142 -23.79 8.09 7.63
CA PHE A 142 -23.50 7.53 8.96
C PHE A 142 -23.66 8.56 10.08
N LYS A 143 -24.82 8.56 10.74
CA LYS A 143 -24.98 9.19 12.06
C LYS A 143 -24.49 8.20 13.12
N VAL A 144 -23.45 8.58 13.85
CA VAL A 144 -23.03 7.83 15.06
C VAL A 144 -24.06 8.15 16.13
N GLU A 145 -24.96 7.22 16.43
CA GLU A 145 -25.73 7.29 17.67
C GLU A 145 -24.76 7.14 18.83
N LYS A 146 -24.69 8.18 19.68
CA LYS A 146 -23.98 8.08 20.95
C LYS A 146 -24.83 7.21 21.87
N GLY A 147 -24.33 6.02 22.20
CA GLY A 147 -24.79 5.26 23.36
C GLY A 147 -24.42 5.96 24.67
#